data_AF-A0A4R4X7L3-F1
#
_entry.id   AF-A0A4R4X7L3-F1
#
_cell.length_a   1.000
_cell.length_b   1.000
_cell.length_c   1.000
_cell.angle_alpha   90.00
_cell.angle_beta   90.00
_cell.angle_gamma   90.00
#
_symmetry.space_group_name_H-M   'P 1'
#
loop_
_entity.id
_entity.type
_entity.pdbx_description
1 polymer ?
#
loop_
_entity_poly.entity_id
_entity_poly.type
_entity_poly.pdbx_seq_one_letter_code
_entity_poly.pdbx_strand_id
1 'polypeptide(L)'
;MSTTTHRPSTSAEPAALRAGSALMALAALAFIGYAVIFFVRNFTGAFLELGIGPEQVDVRRDEIRAFSNDLYHYVSHLHIAVAGFIAATGLATAALAWFGVRRGLLWAYVTAVAAPVLGLAVALPAHYPWGLDTIGHLGLIYLATAIFVIGAAVALKPLLAAHRGQGGEGT
;
A
#
# COMPACT_ATOMS: atom_id res chain seq x y z
N MET A 1 44.05 9.65 38.37
CA MET A 1 42.98 10.17 37.48
C MET A 1 42.66 9.08 36.46
N SER A 2 41.55 8.35 36.63
CA SER A 2 41.09 7.37 35.64
C SER A 2 40.05 8.03 34.75
N THR A 3 40.39 8.24 33.49
CA THR A 3 39.49 8.74 32.45
C THR A 3 38.54 7.61 32.05
N THR A 4 37.29 7.67 32.51
CA THR A 4 36.22 6.81 32.02
C THR A 4 35.81 7.31 30.64
N THR A 5 36.19 6.59 29.59
CA THR A 5 35.78 6.89 28.22
C THR A 5 34.32 6.47 28.06
N HIS A 6 33.38 7.41 28.10
CA HIS A 6 31.99 7.15 27.77
C HIS A 6 31.91 6.87 26.26
N ARG A 7 31.87 5.59 25.88
CA ARG A 7 31.49 5.19 24.53
C ARG A 7 30.00 5.54 24.39
N PRO A 8 29.60 6.41 23.45
CA PRO A 8 28.18 6.67 23.22
C PRO A 8 27.57 5.33 22.79
N SER A 9 26.61 4.83 23.55
CA SER A 9 25.81 3.70 23.13
C SER A 9 25.01 4.17 21.92
N THR A 10 25.43 3.79 20.72
CA THR A 10 24.55 3.82 19.56
C THR A 10 23.41 2.87 19.87
N SER A 11 22.29 3.41 20.37
CA SER A 11 21.07 2.67 20.63
C SER A 11 20.68 2.00 19.31
N ALA A 12 20.89 0.69 19.20
CA ALA A 12 20.50 -0.05 18.02
C ALA A 12 18.99 0.13 17.81
N GLU A 13 18.59 0.41 16.57
CA GLU A 13 17.17 0.48 16.19
C GLU A 13 16.45 -0.77 16.75
N PRO A 14 15.32 -0.63 17.48
CA PRO A 14 14.61 -1.77 18.03
C PRO A 14 14.31 -2.77 16.91
N ALA A 15 14.68 -4.05 17.11
CA ALA A 15 14.50 -5.08 16.08
C ALA A 15 13.04 -5.16 15.58
N ALA A 16 12.07 -4.94 16.48
CA ALA A 16 10.65 -4.86 16.14
C ALA A 16 10.32 -3.67 15.22
N LEU A 17 10.92 -2.48 15.42
CA LEU A 17 10.69 -1.33 14.55
C LEU A 17 11.20 -1.59 13.14
N ARG A 18 12.39 -2.22 13.02
CA ARG A 18 12.95 -2.64 11.74
C ARG A 18 12.09 -3.69 11.04
N ALA A 19 11.64 -4.72 11.77
CA ALA A 19 10.78 -5.76 11.20
C ALA A 19 9.42 -5.19 10.76
N GLY A 20 8.76 -4.40 11.61
CA GLY A 20 7.45 -3.82 11.31
C GLY A 20 7.50 -2.86 10.12
N SER A 21 8.48 -1.95 10.08
CA SER A 21 8.68 -1.03 8.95
C SER A 21 9.02 -1.77 7.65
N ALA A 22 9.80 -2.85 7.71
CA ALA A 22 10.09 -3.68 6.54
C ALA A 22 8.84 -4.41 6.00
N LEU A 23 7.98 -4.93 6.88
CA LEU A 23 6.71 -5.55 6.48
C LEU A 23 5.76 -4.52 5.83
N MET A 24 5.65 -3.32 6.40
CA MET A 24 4.88 -2.22 5.80
C MET A 24 5.42 -1.88 4.39
N ALA A 25 6.73 -1.74 4.24
CA ALA A 25 7.35 -1.46 2.96
C ALA A 25 7.14 -2.60 1.94
N LEU A 26 7.30 -3.86 2.36
CA LEU A 26 7.07 -5.02 1.50
C LEU A 26 5.63 -5.10 1.00
N ALA A 27 4.64 -4.90 1.88
CA ALA A 27 3.24 -4.87 1.48
C ALA A 27 2.94 -3.70 0.53
N ALA A 28 3.53 -2.53 0.76
CA ALA A 28 3.41 -1.39 -0.13
C ALA A 28 3.99 -1.67 -1.53
N LEU A 29 5.12 -2.38 -1.62
CA LEU A 29 5.65 -2.87 -2.89
C LEU A 29 4.75 -3.92 -3.54
N ALA A 30 4.06 -4.77 -2.76
CA ALA A 30 3.08 -5.72 -3.31
C ALA A 30 1.89 -5.00 -3.97
N PHE A 31 1.43 -3.87 -3.42
CA PHE A 31 0.43 -3.02 -4.09
C PHE A 31 0.92 -2.45 -5.42
N ILE A 32 2.22 -2.09 -5.53
CA ILE A 32 2.82 -1.70 -6.81
C ILE A 32 2.78 -2.88 -7.79
N GLY A 33 3.10 -4.10 -7.33
CA GLY A 33 2.96 -5.30 -8.14
C GLY A 33 1.54 -5.50 -8.69
N TYR A 34 0.53 -5.30 -7.84
CA TYR A 34 -0.88 -5.33 -8.26
C TYR A 34 -1.20 -4.24 -9.29
N ALA A 35 -0.71 -3.01 -9.09
CA ALA A 35 -0.86 -1.92 -10.05
C ALA A 35 -0.25 -2.24 -11.42
N VAL A 36 0.90 -2.93 -11.45
CA VAL A 36 1.52 -3.37 -12.70
C VAL A 36 0.66 -4.40 -13.43
N ILE A 37 0.09 -5.38 -12.70
CA ILE A 37 -0.85 -6.35 -13.29
C ILE A 37 -2.04 -5.59 -13.91
N PHE A 38 -2.63 -4.66 -13.17
CA PHE A 38 -3.74 -3.84 -13.61
C PHE A 38 -3.42 -3.04 -14.88
N PHE A 39 -2.27 -2.36 -14.88
CA PHE A 39 -1.78 -1.58 -16.00
C PHE A 39 -1.56 -2.45 -17.26
N VAL A 40 -0.89 -3.60 -17.13
CA VAL A 40 -0.62 -4.49 -18.26
C VAL A 40 -1.93 -5.04 -18.83
N ARG A 41 -2.86 -5.47 -17.96
CA ARG A 41 -4.14 -6.04 -18.41
C ARG A 41 -4.92 -5.10 -19.33
N ASN A 42 -4.90 -3.79 -19.08
CA ASN A 42 -5.51 -2.76 -19.92
C ASN A 42 -5.07 -2.82 -21.40
N PHE A 43 -3.84 -3.24 -21.68
CA PHE A 43 -3.31 -3.32 -23.06
C PHE A 43 -3.46 -4.71 -23.70
N THR A 44 -3.92 -5.70 -22.93
CA THR A 44 -4.05 -7.10 -23.37
C THR A 44 -5.50 -7.46 -23.71
N GLY A 45 -5.73 -8.67 -24.22
CA GLY A 45 -7.07 -9.22 -24.41
C GLY A 45 -7.85 -9.49 -23.11
N ALA A 46 -7.17 -9.48 -21.96
CA ALA A 46 -7.83 -9.67 -20.65
C ALA A 46 -8.67 -8.46 -20.25
N PHE A 47 -8.17 -7.23 -20.50
CA PHE A 47 -8.76 -5.89 -20.31
C PHE A 47 -9.42 -5.59 -18.96
N LEU A 48 -10.38 -6.40 -18.53
CA LEU A 48 -11.00 -6.36 -17.22
C LEU A 48 -9.98 -6.60 -16.10
N GLU A 49 -10.36 -6.18 -14.90
CA GLU A 49 -9.58 -6.32 -13.67
C GLU A 49 -9.27 -7.81 -13.39
N LEU A 50 -8.18 -8.09 -12.66
CA LEU A 50 -7.83 -9.47 -12.30
C LEU A 50 -9.00 -10.09 -11.53
N GLY A 51 -9.38 -11.34 -11.82
CA GLY A 51 -10.45 -12.04 -11.12
C GLY A 51 -11.87 -11.59 -11.42
N ILE A 52 -12.06 -10.63 -12.34
CA ILE A 52 -13.36 -10.25 -12.89
C ILE A 52 -13.54 -10.94 -14.24
N GLY A 53 -14.68 -11.60 -14.43
CA GLY A 53 -14.98 -12.37 -15.63
C GLY A 53 -16.42 -12.23 -16.10
N PRO A 54 -16.88 -13.10 -17.02
CA PRO A 54 -18.22 -13.03 -17.61
C PRO A 54 -19.38 -13.05 -16.60
N GLU A 55 -19.18 -13.66 -15.43
CA GLU A 55 -20.17 -13.67 -14.35
C GLU A 55 -20.48 -12.28 -13.79
N GLN A 56 -19.53 -11.34 -13.88
CA GLN A 56 -19.68 -9.96 -13.41
C GLN A 56 -19.82 -8.97 -14.59
N VAL A 57 -19.06 -9.20 -15.66
CA VAL A 57 -19.03 -8.35 -16.85
C VAL A 57 -18.97 -9.25 -18.08
N ASP A 58 -20.15 -9.59 -18.62
CA ASP A 58 -20.33 -10.44 -19.81
C ASP A 58 -20.11 -9.69 -21.14
N VAL A 59 -19.06 -8.87 -21.20
CA VAL A 59 -18.64 -8.19 -22.42
C VAL A 59 -17.13 -8.16 -22.53
N ARG A 60 -16.62 -8.46 -23.72
CA ARG A 60 -15.18 -8.44 -24.02
C ARG A 60 -14.72 -7.06 -24.48
N ARG A 61 -13.41 -6.84 -24.46
CA ARG A 61 -12.76 -5.58 -24.87
C ARG A 61 -13.19 -5.12 -26.26
N ASP A 62 -13.22 -6.03 -27.22
CA ASP A 62 -13.60 -5.81 -28.61
C ASP A 62 -15.09 -5.46 -28.74
N GLU A 63 -15.94 -6.09 -27.94
CA GLU A 63 -17.37 -5.78 -27.88
C GLU A 63 -17.63 -4.39 -27.29
N ILE A 64 -16.95 -4.01 -26.20
CA ILE A 64 -17.02 -2.65 -25.63
C ILE A 64 -16.60 -1.62 -26.67
N ARG A 65 -15.50 -1.87 -27.40
CA ARG A 65 -15.01 -0.96 -28.44
C ARG A 65 -15.97 -0.87 -29.63
N ALA A 66 -16.56 -1.99 -30.05
CA ALA A 66 -17.53 -2.04 -31.14
C ALA A 66 -18.83 -1.31 -30.77
N PHE A 67 -19.26 -1.40 -29.51
CA PHE A 67 -20.40 -0.66 -28.98
C PHE A 67 -20.12 0.84 -28.92
N SER A 68 -18.97 1.24 -28.35
CA SER A 68 -18.55 2.65 -28.30
C SER A 68 -17.05 2.76 -28.11
N ASN A 69 -16.37 3.33 -29.11
CA ASN A 69 -14.94 3.59 -29.04
C ASN A 69 -14.59 4.59 -27.91
N ASP A 70 -15.46 5.58 -27.68
CA ASP A 70 -15.26 6.57 -26.62
C ASP A 70 -15.39 5.94 -25.23
N LEU A 71 -16.37 5.06 -25.03
CA LEU A 71 -16.51 4.31 -23.77
C LEU A 71 -15.30 3.42 -23.51
N TYR A 72 -14.82 2.71 -24.54
CA TYR A 72 -13.59 1.93 -24.46
C TYR A 72 -12.40 2.79 -23.99
N HIS A 73 -12.20 3.96 -24.58
CA HIS A 73 -11.11 4.86 -24.21
C HIS A 73 -11.29 5.44 -22.80
N TYR A 74 -12.51 5.73 -22.38
CA TYR A 74 -12.81 6.22 -21.04
C TYR A 74 -12.50 5.17 -19.96
N VAL A 75 -12.95 3.92 -20.15
CA VAL A 75 -12.62 2.80 -19.24
C VAL A 75 -11.11 2.55 -19.22
N SER A 76 -10.46 2.56 -20.40
CA SER A 76 -9.01 2.38 -20.48
C SER A 76 -8.24 3.48 -19.76
N HIS A 77 -8.69 4.73 -19.88
CA HIS A 77 -8.12 5.87 -19.16
C HIS A 77 -8.23 5.69 -17.65
N LEU A 78 -9.41 5.31 -17.15
CA LEU A 78 -9.61 5.05 -15.72
C LEU A 78 -8.73 3.89 -15.22
N HIS A 79 -8.59 2.80 -15.98
CA HIS A 79 -7.69 1.70 -15.63
C HIS A 79 -6.23 2.16 -15.47
N ILE A 80 -5.72 2.93 -16.44
CA ILE A 80 -4.36 3.46 -16.39
C ILE A 80 -4.20 4.43 -15.21
N ALA A 81 -5.16 5.33 -15.01
CA ALA A 81 -5.13 6.31 -13.94
C ALA A 81 -5.13 5.63 -12.56
N VAL A 82 -6.02 4.66 -12.35
CA VAL A 82 -6.10 3.89 -11.10
C VAL A 82 -4.82 3.08 -10.85
N ALA A 83 -4.27 2.41 -11.87
CA ALA A 83 -2.96 1.76 -11.74
C ALA A 83 -1.88 2.75 -11.29
N GLY A 84 -1.82 3.93 -11.93
CA GLY A 84 -0.88 4.99 -11.58
C GLY A 84 -1.02 5.44 -10.11
N PHE A 85 -2.25 5.66 -9.64
CA PHE A 85 -2.50 6.10 -8.26
C PHE A 85 -2.22 4.99 -7.22
N ILE A 86 -2.50 3.73 -7.52
CA ILE A 86 -2.12 2.59 -6.65
C ILE A 86 -0.60 2.52 -6.56
N ALA A 87 0.11 2.60 -7.69
CA ALA A 87 1.57 2.56 -7.72
C ALA A 87 2.19 3.75 -6.97
N ALA A 88 1.67 4.97 -7.17
CA ALA A 88 2.16 6.17 -6.49
C ALA A 88 1.94 6.10 -4.97
N THR A 89 0.75 5.65 -4.54
CA THR A 89 0.43 5.44 -3.12
C THR A 89 1.34 4.37 -2.50
N GLY A 90 1.55 3.26 -3.22
CA GLY A 90 2.46 2.19 -2.81
C GLY A 90 3.90 2.70 -2.67
N LEU A 91 4.41 3.45 -3.65
CA LEU A 91 5.76 4.03 -3.60
C LEU A 91 5.93 4.99 -2.42
N ALA A 92 4.99 5.92 -2.23
CA ALA A 92 5.02 6.87 -1.13
C ALA A 92 4.98 6.15 0.23
N THR A 93 4.09 5.17 0.37
CA THR A 93 3.96 4.37 1.60
C THR A 93 5.23 3.55 1.88
N ALA A 94 5.82 2.93 0.85
CA ALA A 94 7.06 2.17 0.99
C ALA A 94 8.23 3.08 1.42
N ALA A 95 8.35 4.27 0.83
CA ALA A 95 9.39 5.24 1.20
C ALA A 95 9.19 5.75 2.64
N LEU A 96 7.97 6.11 3.02
CA LEU A 96 7.65 6.55 4.38
C LEU A 96 7.93 5.45 5.41
N ALA A 97 7.56 4.20 5.11
CA ALA A 97 7.86 3.06 5.98
C ALA A 97 9.37 2.81 6.10
N TRP A 98 10.06 2.72 4.97
CA TRP A 98 11.48 2.34 4.92
C TRP A 98 12.40 3.40 5.53
N PHE A 99 12.13 4.69 5.28
CA PHE A 99 12.98 5.79 5.74
C PHE A 99 12.44 6.48 6.99
N GLY A 100 11.13 6.76 7.05
CA GLY A 100 10.55 7.53 8.15
C GLY A 100 10.20 6.67 9.37
N VAL A 101 9.36 5.66 9.19
CA VAL A 101 8.92 4.77 10.28
C VAL A 101 10.12 4.06 10.91
N ARG A 102 11.03 3.56 10.07
CA ARG A 102 12.26 2.90 10.54
C ARG A 102 13.13 3.78 11.46
N ARG A 103 13.13 5.10 11.23
CA ARG A 103 13.84 6.09 12.06
C ARG A 103 13.03 6.58 13.26
N GLY A 104 11.86 6.00 13.52
CA GLY A 104 11.03 6.36 14.66
C GLY A 104 10.20 7.64 14.46
N LEU A 105 9.99 8.11 13.23
CA LEU A 105 9.22 9.32 12.95
C LEU A 105 7.71 9.04 12.98
N LEU A 106 7.01 9.52 14.01
CA LEU A 106 5.57 9.28 14.18
C LEU A 106 4.74 9.84 13.02
N TRP A 107 5.06 11.04 12.53
CA TRP A 107 4.35 11.62 11.38
C TRP A 107 4.45 10.73 10.14
N ALA A 108 5.61 10.09 9.90
CA ALA A 108 5.81 9.23 8.76
C ALA A 108 4.98 7.94 8.89
N TYR A 109 4.84 7.41 10.10
CA TYR A 109 3.94 6.28 10.37
C TYR A 109 2.48 6.64 10.12
N VAL A 110 2.02 7.76 10.68
CA VAL A 110 0.65 8.22 10.49
C VAL A 110 0.35 8.42 9.01
N THR A 111 1.24 9.08 8.26
CA THR A 111 1.06 9.28 6.81
C THR A 111 1.10 7.96 6.04
N ALA A 112 2.03 7.05 6.37
CA ALA A 112 2.14 5.75 5.72
C ALA A 112 0.90 4.87 5.93
N VAL A 113 0.22 4.99 7.08
CA VAL A 113 -1.03 4.27 7.36
C VAL A 113 -2.23 4.99 6.75
N ALA A 114 -2.33 6.31 6.90
CA ALA A 114 -3.48 7.08 6.47
C ALA A 114 -3.67 7.07 4.94
N ALA A 115 -2.59 7.15 4.17
CA ALA A 115 -2.64 7.18 2.72
C ALA A 115 -3.35 5.96 2.10
N PRO A 116 -2.93 4.70 2.36
CA PRO A 116 -3.63 3.52 1.84
C PRO A 116 -5.01 3.32 2.49
N VAL A 117 -5.18 3.65 3.77
CA VAL A 117 -6.50 3.54 4.44
C VAL A 117 -7.53 4.43 3.78
N LEU A 118 -7.18 5.67 3.45
CA LEU A 118 -8.09 6.59 2.76
C LEU A 118 -8.48 6.05 1.37
N GLY A 119 -7.51 5.53 0.61
CA GLY A 119 -7.77 4.90 -0.68
C GLY A 119 -8.71 3.71 -0.56
N LEU A 120 -8.46 2.80 0.38
CA LEU A 120 -9.30 1.63 0.61
C LEU A 120 -10.70 1.99 1.12
N ALA A 121 -10.81 2.98 2.01
CA ALA A 121 -12.10 3.42 2.54
C ALA A 121 -13.04 3.93 1.44
N VAL A 122 -12.49 4.55 0.39
CA VAL A 122 -13.27 5.05 -0.76
C VAL A 122 -13.50 3.95 -1.79
N ALA A 123 -12.47 3.17 -2.14
CA ALA A 123 -12.55 2.21 -3.24
C ALA A 123 -13.25 0.90 -2.86
N LEU A 124 -13.00 0.37 -1.66
CA LEU A 124 -13.48 -0.95 -1.27
C LEU A 124 -15.02 -1.07 -1.27
N PRO A 125 -15.81 -0.07 -0.79
CA PRO A 125 -17.27 -0.15 -0.83
C PRO A 125 -17.86 -0.36 -2.23
N ALA A 126 -17.20 0.12 -3.29
CA ALA A 126 -17.68 -0.01 -4.66
C ALA A 126 -17.69 -1.47 -5.16
N HIS A 127 -17.00 -2.38 -4.48
CA HIS A 127 -16.85 -3.77 -4.92
C HIS A 127 -18.06 -4.64 -4.55
N TYR A 128 -18.83 -4.28 -3.52
CA TYR A 128 -19.88 -5.14 -2.98
C TYR A 128 -21.22 -5.10 -3.75
N PRO A 129 -21.76 -3.93 -4.18
CA PRO A 129 -23.11 -3.87 -4.76
C PRO A 129 -23.28 -4.71 -6.03
N TRP A 130 -22.18 -4.98 -6.74
CA TRP A 130 -22.15 -5.66 -8.03
C TRP A 130 -21.33 -6.96 -8.03
N GLY A 131 -20.98 -7.49 -6.84
CA GLY A 131 -20.25 -8.77 -6.72
C GLY A 131 -18.84 -8.76 -7.31
N LEU A 132 -18.17 -7.60 -7.30
CA LEU A 132 -16.78 -7.45 -7.75
C LEU A 132 -15.77 -7.84 -6.66
N ASP A 133 -16.22 -8.14 -5.44
CA ASP A 133 -15.41 -8.54 -4.29
C ASP A 133 -14.92 -10.01 -4.36
N THR A 134 -14.73 -10.54 -5.57
CA THR A 134 -14.29 -11.93 -5.77
C THR A 134 -12.91 -12.16 -5.16
N ILE A 135 -12.63 -13.38 -4.70
CA ILE A 135 -11.31 -13.72 -4.15
C ILE A 135 -10.18 -13.61 -5.19
N GLY A 136 -10.49 -13.84 -6.48
CA GLY A 136 -9.54 -13.64 -7.56
C GLY A 136 -9.20 -12.17 -7.77
N HIS A 137 -10.14 -11.28 -7.47
CA HIS A 137 -10.00 -9.84 -7.61
C HIS A 137 -9.33 -9.20 -6.38
N LEU A 138 -9.94 -9.36 -5.21
CA LEU A 138 -9.47 -8.72 -3.98
C LEU A 138 -8.48 -9.55 -3.16
N GLY A 139 -8.27 -10.84 -3.47
CA GLY A 139 -7.44 -11.73 -2.65
C GLY A 139 -6.01 -11.24 -2.45
N LEU A 140 -5.36 -10.72 -3.50
CA LEU A 140 -4.01 -10.14 -3.40
C LEU A 140 -4.01 -8.84 -2.58
N ILE A 141 -5.06 -8.02 -2.72
CA ILE A 141 -5.24 -6.79 -1.95
C ILE A 141 -5.43 -7.10 -0.46
N TYR A 142 -6.25 -8.10 -0.12
CA TYR A 142 -6.44 -8.57 1.25
C TYR A 142 -5.15 -9.10 1.86
N LEU A 143 -4.39 -9.91 1.11
CA LEU A 143 -3.11 -10.43 1.58
C LEU A 143 -2.10 -9.32 1.87
N ALA A 144 -1.92 -8.38 0.93
CA ALA A 144 -1.03 -7.24 1.12
C ALA A 144 -1.48 -6.36 2.30
N THR A 145 -2.78 -6.11 2.43
CA THR A 145 -3.37 -5.36 3.56
C THR A 145 -3.07 -6.04 4.89
N ALA A 146 -3.25 -7.36 4.99
CA ALA A 146 -2.96 -8.11 6.21
C ALA A 146 -1.48 -8.00 6.62
N ILE A 147 -0.55 -8.19 5.67
CA ILE A 147 0.89 -8.02 5.90
C ILE A 147 1.20 -6.60 6.37
N PHE A 148 0.59 -5.59 5.73
CA PHE A 148 0.77 -4.19 6.10
C PHE A 148 0.30 -3.90 7.53
N VAL A 149 -0.90 -4.36 7.89
CA VAL A 149 -1.48 -4.17 9.24
C VAL A 149 -0.62 -4.84 10.30
N ILE A 150 -0.13 -6.06 10.05
CA ILE A 150 0.80 -6.75 10.96
C ILE A 150 2.08 -5.92 11.12
N GLY A 151 2.67 -5.44 10.02
CA GLY A 151 3.84 -4.57 10.07
C GLY A 151 3.62 -3.29 10.88
N ALA A 152 2.48 -2.62 10.64
CA ALA A 152 2.09 -1.41 11.34
C ALA A 152 1.87 -1.64 12.85
N ALA A 153 1.28 -2.77 13.23
CA ALA A 153 1.07 -3.14 14.64
C ALA A 153 2.40 -3.45 15.34
N VAL A 154 3.31 -4.18 14.68
CA VAL A 154 4.65 -4.51 15.21
C VAL A 154 5.50 -3.24 15.40
N ALA A 155 5.40 -2.27 14.48
CA ALA A 155 6.16 -1.02 14.55
C ALA A 155 5.65 -0.05 15.64
N LEU A 156 4.37 -0.12 16.03
CA LEU A 156 3.71 0.91 16.82
C LEU A 156 4.31 1.11 18.23
N LYS A 157 4.51 0.03 18.99
CA LYS A 157 5.05 0.13 20.36
C LYS A 157 6.44 0.78 20.42
N PRO A 158 7.46 0.28 19.68
CA PRO A 158 8.79 0.90 19.71
C PRO A 158 8.79 2.32 19.12
N LEU A 159 7.91 2.61 18.15
CA LEU A 159 7.74 3.95 17.61
C LEU A 159 7.26 4.95 18.67
N LEU A 160 6.21 4.59 19.43
CA LEU A 160 5.69 5.45 20.50
C LEU A 160 6.72 5.66 21.63
N ALA A 161 7.52 4.64 21.93
CA ALA A 161 8.63 4.77 22.89
C ALA A 161 9.69 5.77 22.40
N ALA A 162 10.10 5.68 21.13
CA ALA A 162 11.06 6.59 20.53
C ALA A 162 10.56 8.05 20.51
N HIS A 163 9.28 8.26 20.18
CA HIS A 163 8.68 9.60 20.14
C HIS A 163 8.62 10.27 21.52
N ARG A 164 8.30 9.50 22.58
CA ARG A 164 8.30 10.01 23.97
C ARG A 164 9.69 10.39 24.46
N GLY A 165 10.73 9.65 24.06
CA GLY A 165 12.12 9.98 24.40
C GLY A 165 12.57 11.33 23.84
N GLN A 166 12.16 11.65 22.59
CA GLN A 166 12.49 12.94 21.95
C GLN A 166 11.79 14.15 22.60
N GLY A 167 10.63 13.95 23.21
CA GLY A 167 9.90 15.02 23.92
C GLY A 167 10.39 15.32 25.33
N GLY A 168 11.20 14.43 25.92
CA GLY A 168 11.71 14.57 27.30
C GLY A 168 13.06 15.27 27.43
N GLU A 169 13.82 15.41 26.34
CA GLU A 169 15.14 16.09 26.35
C GLU A 169 15.03 17.62 26.12
N GLY A 170 13.82 18.16 26.05
CA GLY A 170 13.55 19.57 25.71
C GLY A 170 12.99 20.45 26.85
N THR A 171 13.03 20.00 28.10
CA THR A 171 12.59 20.77 29.29
C THR A 171 13.67 20.87 30.34
#